data_AF-A0ABD2X4R1-F1
#
_entry.id   AF-A0ABD2X4R1-F1
#
_cell.length_a   1.000
_cell.length_b   1.000
_cell.length_c   1.000
_cell.angle_alpha   90.00
_cell.angle_beta   90.00
_cell.angle_gamma   90.00
#
_symmetry.space_group_name_H-M   'P 1'
#
loop_
_entity.id
_entity.type
_entity.pdbx_description
1 polymer ?
#
loop_
_entity_poly.entity_id
_entity_poly.type
_entity_poly.pdbx_seq_one_letter_code
_entity_poly.pdbx_strand_id
1 'polypeptide(L)'
;MIGYDCEAKSLNVTTMSLLDIDECQPPKEELKIEKQYVQLLQVNNFERHGTAEYVHEVTKQACEGAHNSGVYYHGLHTIGGLKVNQTTSHSLSLAGSAAHNGICTRGNYADPYGTWENVVVLGMLRITLQEQMAKVDLNNGNIHFRSGTTCNFASESCIDSEGGNSFWKTLPTDICNFHRYSVLYEGQAEKITDEGEEDARRVYAVTSQDITFGLTARKVESVCGYSVITTEHPRLFIFETVRGESFAKRSHIDASNLDLFSYMNSKFVYVERHIKYQIKNLYRDIVSESCRIERQTLKNSLAIASNSPDQFAYNFMKGPGYMALNAGEVIHILKCIPVEVRLQHGEHYYAELQVSRGNSTYYLTPKTHILKKKGTQVGCNMILPPYYLIDDVWYKILPKPTEAKDPITIRPESRPTWNYISPKYLATSGIYTEKDLDDLSRALMFPLERPALLNGFARELHGATITTKDGTVIRLMNDDVIDKLVETTWGRLWSKFMSFGSASAGVIAILMILHIIKLAVDVILNGVALHRAYGWSMHMFAACLGSLMHLLVNAGRYNEAPNQEDATEMIPINEQPTPAAPISTSTAVQPAQDKTFFKI
;
A
#
# COMPACT_ATOMS: atom_id res chain seq x y z
N MET A 1 -56.97 4.24 49.49
CA MET A 1 -55.54 4.66 49.57
C MET A 1 -54.72 3.51 50.13
N ILE A 2 -53.41 3.49 49.87
CA ILE A 2 -52.49 2.50 50.42
C ILE A 2 -51.65 3.16 51.53
N GLY A 3 -51.68 2.58 52.73
CA GLY A 3 -50.75 2.89 53.80
C GLY A 3 -49.77 1.74 54.01
N TYR A 4 -48.66 1.99 54.70
CA TYR A 4 -47.62 1.00 54.93
C TYR A 4 -47.49 0.69 56.42
N ASP A 5 -47.67 -0.58 56.77
CA ASP A 5 -47.59 -1.11 58.13
C ASP A 5 -46.16 -1.61 58.40
N CYS A 6 -45.47 -0.92 59.30
CA CYS A 6 -44.09 -1.22 59.70
C CYS A 6 -44.01 -1.93 61.06
N GLU A 7 -45.13 -2.41 61.63
CA GLU A 7 -45.15 -3.14 62.91
C GLU A 7 -45.32 -4.67 62.74
N ALA A 8 -45.29 -5.16 61.49
CA ALA A 8 -45.46 -6.58 61.21
C ALA A 8 -44.31 -7.43 61.79
N LYS A 9 -44.61 -8.67 62.20
CA LYS A 9 -43.65 -9.59 62.86
C LYS A 9 -42.48 -10.05 61.98
N SER A 10 -42.57 -9.87 60.66
CA SER A 10 -41.52 -10.22 59.70
C SER A 10 -41.31 -9.07 58.72
N LEU A 11 -40.28 -8.26 58.98
CA LEU A 11 -39.89 -7.15 58.11
C LEU A 11 -38.50 -7.44 57.55
N ASN A 12 -38.30 -7.12 56.27
CA ASN A 12 -36.97 -7.19 55.68
C ASN A 12 -36.17 -5.97 56.12
N VAL A 13 -35.01 -6.20 56.73
CA VAL A 13 -34.13 -5.16 57.28
C VAL A 13 -32.82 -5.13 56.51
N THR A 14 -32.46 -3.97 56.00
CA THR A 14 -31.16 -3.71 55.38
C THR A 14 -30.40 -2.72 56.25
N THR A 15 -29.14 -3.01 56.58
CA THR A 15 -28.30 -2.14 57.40
C THR A 15 -27.27 -1.44 56.54
N MET A 16 -27.10 -0.14 56.72
CA MET A 16 -26.15 0.69 55.96
C MET A 16 -25.27 1.51 56.89
N SER A 17 -24.02 1.72 56.49
CA SER A 17 -23.08 2.60 57.18
C SER A 17 -23.47 4.07 56.97
N LEU A 18 -23.31 4.88 58.02
CA LEU A 18 -23.46 6.33 57.95
C LEU A 18 -22.13 7.09 57.79
N LEU A 19 -21.00 6.36 57.73
CA LEU A 19 -19.67 6.97 57.82
C LEU A 19 -19.10 7.36 56.45
N ASP A 20 -19.16 6.46 55.47
CA ASP A 20 -18.43 6.62 54.20
C ASP A 20 -19.30 6.31 52.98
N ILE A 21 -19.01 7.02 51.90
CA ILE A 21 -19.52 6.76 50.54
C ILE A 21 -18.31 6.56 49.65
N ASP A 22 -18.28 5.42 48.96
CA ASP A 22 -17.20 5.00 48.07
C ASP A 22 -16.78 6.08 47.06
N GLU A 23 -15.53 6.01 46.64
CA GLU A 23 -14.96 6.90 45.64
C GLU A 23 -15.29 6.46 44.20
N CYS A 24 -15.41 7.44 43.30
CA CYS A 24 -15.60 7.17 41.88
C CYS A 24 -14.32 6.55 41.29
N GLN A 25 -14.40 5.29 40.85
CA GLN A 25 -13.31 4.63 40.14
C GLN A 25 -13.48 4.83 38.63
N PRO A 26 -12.54 5.49 37.93
CA PRO A 26 -12.60 5.59 36.48
C PRO A 26 -12.32 4.20 35.85
N PRO A 27 -12.94 3.88 34.70
CA PRO A 27 -12.64 2.65 33.98
C PRO A 27 -11.16 2.63 33.55
N LYS A 28 -10.43 1.58 33.91
CA LYS A 28 -9.00 1.37 33.58
C LYS A 28 -8.85 0.65 32.25
N GLU A 29 -8.24 1.32 31.27
CA GLU A 29 -7.54 0.69 30.14
C GLU A 29 -6.25 1.50 29.89
N GLU A 30 -5.11 0.89 30.18
CA GLU A 30 -3.75 1.36 29.86
C GLU A 30 -3.28 0.73 28.54
N LEU A 31 -2.35 1.47 27.86
CA LEU A 31 -1.51 1.47 26.62
C LEU A 31 -0.11 0.71 26.39
N LYS A 32 0.14 -0.35 25.58
CA LYS A 32 1.34 -1.24 25.52
C LYS A 32 1.28 -2.14 24.26
N ILE A 33 2.45 -2.46 23.70
CA ILE A 33 2.59 -2.90 22.30
C ILE A 33 3.71 -3.96 22.19
N GLU A 34 3.42 -5.17 21.68
CA GLU A 34 4.40 -6.20 21.29
C GLU A 34 3.77 -7.22 20.30
N LYS A 35 4.56 -8.01 19.53
CA LYS A 35 4.08 -8.92 18.45
C LYS A 35 4.65 -10.35 18.52
N GLN A 36 3.79 -11.35 18.29
CA GLN A 36 4.12 -12.77 17.99
C GLN A 36 3.08 -13.36 17.03
N TYR A 37 3.42 -14.34 16.17
CA TYR A 37 2.45 -14.99 15.26
C TYR A 37 2.78 -16.46 14.89
N VAL A 38 1.74 -17.26 14.57
CA VAL A 38 1.73 -18.69 14.14
C VAL A 38 0.60 -18.93 13.10
N GLN A 39 0.61 -20.05 12.34
CA GLN A 39 -0.54 -20.49 11.50
C GLN A 39 -0.57 -22.00 11.12
N LEU A 40 -1.74 -22.52 10.71
CA LEU A 40 -2.04 -23.92 10.32
C LEU A 40 -2.96 -24.00 9.07
N LEU A 41 -2.85 -25.06 8.25
CA LEU A 41 -3.59 -25.29 6.98
C LEU A 41 -4.01 -26.77 6.77
N GLN A 42 -5.00 -27.01 5.89
CA GLN A 42 -5.48 -28.35 5.45
C GLN A 42 -5.85 -28.37 3.94
N VAL A 43 -5.73 -29.55 3.30
CA VAL A 43 -5.99 -29.86 1.87
C VAL A 43 -7.07 -30.96 1.74
N ASN A 44 -7.77 -31.03 0.60
CA ASN A 44 -8.58 -32.20 0.17
C ASN A 44 -8.28 -32.59 -1.29
N ASN A 45 -8.10 -33.89 -1.54
CA ASN A 45 -7.93 -34.56 -2.85
C ASN A 45 -9.22 -35.28 -3.27
N PHE A 46 -9.40 -35.58 -4.57
CA PHE A 46 -9.87 -36.90 -5.04
C PHE A 46 -9.60 -37.15 -6.54
N GLU A 47 -9.57 -38.43 -6.88
CA GLU A 47 -8.93 -39.13 -8.00
C GLU A 47 -9.93 -39.70 -9.04
N ARG A 48 -9.43 -40.20 -10.20
CA ARG A 48 -9.51 -41.63 -10.57
C ARG A 48 -8.71 -42.04 -11.81
N HIS A 49 -8.35 -43.32 -11.79
CA HIS A 49 -7.35 -44.07 -12.55
C HIS A 49 -7.58 -44.36 -14.03
N GLY A 50 -6.43 -44.58 -14.70
CA GLY A 50 -6.28 -45.42 -15.88
C GLY A 50 -5.05 -45.01 -16.68
N THR A 51 -3.86 -45.45 -16.23
CA THR A 51 -2.52 -44.94 -16.63
C THR A 51 -2.35 -43.43 -16.43
N ALA A 52 -1.64 -43.06 -15.36
CA ALA A 52 -1.28 -41.67 -15.11
C ALA A 52 0.17 -41.43 -15.57
N GLU A 53 0.34 -40.73 -16.69
CA GLU A 53 1.58 -40.03 -16.98
C GLU A 53 1.44 -38.65 -16.35
N TYR A 54 2.26 -38.34 -15.35
CA TYR A 54 2.28 -37.04 -14.71
C TYR A 54 3.71 -36.51 -14.66
N VAL A 55 3.84 -35.21 -14.83
CA VAL A 55 5.11 -34.51 -14.65
C VAL A 55 5.40 -34.52 -13.15
N HIS A 56 6.42 -35.28 -12.74
CA HIS A 56 6.86 -35.28 -11.35
C HIS A 56 7.48 -33.92 -11.02
N GLU A 57 6.99 -33.26 -9.96
CA GLU A 57 7.54 -32.00 -9.49
C GLU A 57 8.97 -32.18 -8.96
N VAL A 58 9.92 -31.46 -9.57
CA VAL A 58 11.34 -31.51 -9.21
C VAL A 58 11.70 -30.21 -8.52
N THR A 59 12.45 -30.28 -7.43
CA THR A 59 12.93 -29.08 -6.73
C THR A 59 14.09 -28.42 -7.48
N LYS A 60 14.26 -27.10 -7.29
CA LYS A 60 15.40 -26.34 -7.84
C LYS A 60 16.75 -27.01 -7.54
N GLN A 61 16.94 -27.48 -6.30
CA GLN A 61 18.16 -28.15 -5.86
C GLN A 61 18.39 -29.50 -6.57
N ALA A 62 17.34 -30.29 -6.80
CA ALA A 62 17.45 -31.55 -7.53
C ALA A 62 17.76 -31.31 -9.02
N CYS A 63 17.18 -30.27 -9.62
CA CYS A 63 17.47 -29.87 -11.00
C CYS A 63 18.92 -29.39 -11.14
N GLU A 64 19.37 -28.47 -10.28
CA GLU A 64 20.77 -28.00 -10.26
C GLU A 64 21.74 -29.16 -9.97
N GLY A 65 21.38 -30.08 -9.08
CA GLY A 65 22.15 -31.30 -8.81
C GLY A 65 22.29 -32.18 -10.05
N ALA A 66 21.22 -32.39 -10.81
CA ALA A 66 21.25 -33.15 -12.06
C ALA A 66 22.09 -32.46 -13.14
N HIS A 67 22.04 -31.13 -13.25
CA HIS A 67 22.90 -30.36 -14.17
C HIS A 67 24.38 -30.44 -13.78
N ASN A 68 24.71 -30.38 -12.49
CA ASN A 68 26.09 -30.34 -12.03
C ASN A 68 26.76 -31.73 -11.96
N SER A 69 25.99 -32.75 -11.56
CA SER A 69 26.53 -34.10 -11.30
C SER A 69 26.14 -35.15 -12.33
N GLY A 70 25.15 -34.86 -13.19
CA GLY A 70 24.59 -35.84 -14.14
C GLY A 70 23.83 -36.99 -13.46
N VAL A 71 23.46 -36.82 -12.18
CA VAL A 71 22.77 -37.81 -11.36
C VAL A 71 21.47 -37.24 -10.80
N TYR A 72 20.40 -38.02 -10.87
CA TYR A 72 19.11 -37.72 -10.27
C TYR A 72 18.71 -38.82 -9.28
N TYR A 73 18.20 -38.41 -8.13
CA TYR A 73 17.77 -39.32 -7.06
C TYR A 73 16.24 -39.35 -7.00
N HIS A 74 15.67 -40.54 -7.15
CA HIS A 74 14.22 -40.76 -7.04
C HIS A 74 13.96 -41.79 -5.94
N GLY A 75 13.67 -41.31 -4.72
CA GLY A 75 13.57 -42.15 -3.53
C GLY A 75 14.90 -42.83 -3.21
N LEU A 76 14.92 -44.17 -3.20
CA LEU A 76 16.13 -44.98 -2.98
C LEU A 76 16.91 -45.29 -4.28
N HIS A 77 16.40 -44.88 -5.44
CA HIS A 77 17.01 -45.18 -6.73
C HIS A 77 17.91 -44.03 -7.19
N THR A 78 19.13 -44.36 -7.60
CA THR A 78 20.10 -43.42 -8.18
C THR A 78 20.17 -43.60 -9.68
N ILE A 79 19.84 -42.54 -10.42
CA ILE A 79 19.83 -42.52 -11.89
C ILE A 79 21.01 -41.66 -12.34
N GLY A 80 22.04 -42.29 -12.91
CA GLY A 80 23.23 -41.61 -13.41
C GLY A 80 23.30 -41.56 -14.93
N GLY A 81 24.17 -40.68 -15.46
CA GLY A 81 24.43 -40.56 -16.89
C GLY A 81 23.52 -39.56 -17.62
N LEU A 82 22.86 -38.66 -16.89
CA LEU A 82 22.06 -37.59 -17.47
C LEU A 82 22.97 -36.56 -18.13
N LYS A 83 22.62 -36.14 -19.36
CA LYS A 83 23.33 -35.09 -20.10
C LYS A 83 22.35 -33.98 -20.47
N VAL A 84 22.84 -32.74 -20.49
CA VAL A 84 22.06 -31.58 -20.91
C VAL A 84 21.63 -31.75 -22.37
N ASN A 85 20.36 -31.43 -22.65
CA ASN A 85 19.66 -31.60 -23.92
C ASN A 85 19.47 -33.06 -24.38
N GLN A 86 19.40 -34.00 -23.45
CA GLN A 86 19.14 -35.41 -23.74
C GLN A 86 17.94 -35.94 -22.93
N THR A 87 17.13 -36.78 -23.59
CA THR A 87 16.08 -37.56 -22.93
C THR A 87 16.57 -38.99 -22.69
N THR A 88 16.40 -39.49 -21.47
CA THR A 88 16.74 -40.85 -21.07
C THR A 88 15.52 -41.53 -20.46
N SER A 89 15.43 -42.85 -20.58
CA SER A 89 14.33 -43.62 -20.00
C SER A 89 14.86 -44.74 -19.13
N HIS A 90 14.39 -44.80 -17.89
CA HIS A 90 14.84 -45.75 -16.88
C HIS A 90 13.62 -46.51 -16.36
N SER A 91 13.69 -47.84 -16.40
CA SER A 91 12.71 -48.68 -15.73
C SER A 91 13.12 -48.87 -14.27
N LEU A 92 12.15 -48.80 -13.36
CA LEU A 92 12.40 -48.97 -11.93
C LEU A 92 11.24 -49.69 -11.25
N SER A 93 11.55 -50.43 -10.19
CA SER A 93 10.54 -51.06 -9.34
C SER A 93 10.15 -50.08 -8.24
N LEU A 94 8.91 -49.58 -8.30
CA LEU A 94 8.32 -48.66 -7.32
C LEU A 94 7.85 -49.41 -6.06
N ALA A 95 7.40 -50.66 -6.22
CA ALA A 95 7.05 -51.55 -5.11
C ALA A 95 7.24 -53.02 -5.51
N GLY A 96 7.65 -53.85 -4.55
CA GLY A 96 8.04 -55.23 -4.79
C GLY A 96 9.29 -55.35 -5.67
N SER A 97 9.69 -56.56 -6.00
CA SER A 97 10.72 -56.82 -7.01
C SER A 97 10.38 -58.06 -7.82
N ALA A 98 10.72 -58.06 -9.10
CA ALA A 98 10.64 -59.24 -9.96
C ALA A 98 12.05 -59.62 -10.36
N ALA A 99 12.58 -60.70 -9.78
CA ALA A 99 13.89 -61.21 -10.16
C ALA A 99 13.78 -62.00 -11.48
N HIS A 100 14.87 -62.01 -12.25
CA HIS A 100 14.92 -62.66 -13.58
C HIS A 100 14.70 -64.19 -13.52
N ASN A 101 14.81 -64.79 -12.32
CA ASN A 101 14.52 -66.19 -12.04
C ASN A 101 13.01 -66.48 -11.79
N GLY A 102 12.12 -65.50 -12.00
CA GLY A 102 10.67 -65.64 -11.82
C GLY A 102 10.18 -65.53 -10.38
N ILE A 103 11.06 -65.17 -9.43
CA ILE A 103 10.67 -64.93 -8.03
C ILE A 103 10.26 -63.47 -7.86
N CYS A 104 8.99 -63.25 -7.49
CA CYS A 104 8.46 -61.92 -7.18
C CYS A 104 8.38 -61.72 -5.66
N THR A 105 8.94 -60.62 -5.17
CA THR A 105 8.73 -60.16 -3.80
C THR A 105 7.57 -59.17 -3.76
N ARG A 106 6.64 -59.38 -2.83
CA ARG A 106 5.44 -58.56 -2.66
C ARG A 106 5.79 -57.28 -1.93
N GLY A 107 5.30 -56.14 -2.42
CA GLY A 107 5.40 -54.85 -1.75
C GLY A 107 4.04 -54.19 -1.60
N ASN A 108 4.00 -53.11 -0.81
CA ASN A 108 2.85 -52.22 -0.71
C ASN A 108 3.19 -50.92 -1.43
N TYR A 109 2.28 -50.41 -2.24
CA TYR A 109 2.44 -49.17 -2.99
C TYR A 109 1.30 -48.22 -2.67
N ALA A 110 1.63 -46.95 -2.48
CA ALA A 110 0.67 -45.89 -2.26
C ALA A 110 1.09 -44.69 -3.11
N ASP A 111 0.15 -44.14 -3.86
CA ASP A 111 0.30 -42.87 -4.56
C ASP A 111 -0.91 -41.98 -4.26
N PRO A 112 -0.94 -40.71 -4.71
CA PRO A 112 -2.08 -39.83 -4.51
C PRO A 112 -3.37 -40.31 -5.17
N TYR A 113 -3.33 -41.45 -5.86
CA TYR A 113 -4.41 -42.11 -6.55
C TYR A 113 -4.88 -43.42 -5.87
N GLY A 114 -4.26 -43.84 -4.78
CA GLY A 114 -4.76 -44.96 -3.99
C GLY A 114 -3.66 -45.77 -3.32
N THR A 115 -4.08 -46.86 -2.69
CA THR A 115 -3.19 -47.77 -1.98
C THR A 115 -3.44 -49.20 -2.43
N TRP A 116 -2.35 -49.93 -2.68
CA TRP A 116 -2.38 -51.32 -3.13
C TRP A 116 -1.41 -52.15 -2.29
N GLU A 117 -1.89 -53.30 -1.84
CA GLU A 117 -1.11 -54.26 -1.07
C GLU A 117 -0.78 -55.48 -1.94
N ASN A 118 0.36 -56.13 -1.66
CA ASN A 118 0.82 -57.33 -2.35
C ASN A 118 1.02 -57.16 -3.87
N VAL A 119 1.52 -56.01 -4.30
CA VAL A 119 1.74 -55.68 -5.72
C VAL A 119 3.22 -55.61 -6.08
N VAL A 120 3.51 -55.81 -7.37
CA VAL A 120 4.78 -55.41 -8.00
C VAL A 120 4.46 -54.29 -8.97
N VAL A 121 5.04 -53.11 -8.75
CA VAL A 121 4.79 -51.92 -9.56
C VAL A 121 6.07 -51.56 -10.29
N LEU A 122 6.05 -51.67 -11.61
CA LEU A 122 7.13 -51.24 -12.49
C LEU A 122 6.77 -49.87 -13.08
N GLY A 123 7.61 -48.88 -12.81
CA GLY A 123 7.52 -47.54 -13.39
C GLY A 123 8.54 -47.36 -14.51
N MET A 124 8.22 -46.51 -15.49
CA MET A 124 9.18 -46.02 -16.48
C MET A 124 9.33 -44.51 -16.29
N LEU A 125 10.50 -44.07 -15.83
CA LEU A 125 10.84 -42.65 -15.77
C LEU A 125 11.43 -42.21 -17.09
N ARG A 126 10.82 -41.20 -17.72
CA ARG A 126 11.42 -40.47 -18.83
C ARG A 126 11.94 -39.13 -18.31
N ILE A 127 13.26 -38.96 -18.30
CA ILE A 127 13.91 -37.74 -17.81
C ILE A 127 14.48 -36.98 -18.99
N THR A 128 14.04 -35.73 -19.13
CA THR A 128 14.56 -34.79 -20.13
C THR A 128 15.25 -33.65 -19.40
N LEU A 129 16.56 -33.54 -19.54
CA LEU A 129 17.33 -32.43 -18.98
C LEU A 129 17.62 -31.44 -20.11
N GLN A 130 17.25 -30.17 -19.96
CA GLN A 130 17.42 -29.16 -21.00
C GLN A 130 17.96 -27.85 -20.44
N GLU A 131 18.74 -27.14 -21.24
CA GLU A 131 19.20 -25.78 -20.93
C GLU A 131 18.87 -24.88 -22.11
N GLN A 132 18.12 -23.80 -21.85
CA GLN A 132 17.64 -22.89 -22.88
C GLN A 132 17.74 -21.43 -22.45
N MET A 133 17.87 -20.53 -23.43
CA MET A 133 17.74 -19.10 -23.22
C MET A 133 16.30 -18.64 -23.47
N ALA A 134 15.71 -17.97 -22.48
CA ALA A 134 14.37 -17.39 -22.54
C ALA A 134 14.42 -15.86 -22.66
N LYS A 135 13.38 -15.26 -23.25
CA LYS A 135 13.27 -13.79 -23.36
C LYS A 135 12.54 -13.25 -22.13
N VAL A 136 13.07 -12.19 -21.53
CA VAL A 136 12.48 -11.55 -20.34
C VAL A 136 11.99 -10.16 -20.70
N ASP A 137 10.71 -9.90 -20.46
CA ASP A 137 10.11 -8.56 -20.48
C ASP A 137 10.21 -7.95 -19.08
N LEU A 138 11.19 -7.06 -18.90
CA LEU A 138 11.49 -6.40 -17.63
C LEU A 138 10.41 -5.40 -17.20
N ASN A 139 9.61 -4.87 -18.14
CA ASN A 139 8.58 -3.88 -17.82
C ASN A 139 7.35 -4.55 -17.19
N ASN A 140 6.94 -5.69 -17.78
CA ASN A 140 5.80 -6.45 -17.32
C ASN A 140 6.17 -7.54 -16.29
N GLY A 141 7.46 -7.77 -16.05
CA GLY A 141 7.96 -8.77 -15.10
C GLY A 141 7.72 -10.20 -15.58
N ASN A 142 7.69 -10.44 -16.89
CA ASN A 142 7.34 -11.72 -17.48
C ASN A 142 8.53 -12.36 -18.17
N ILE A 143 8.66 -13.68 -18.05
CA ILE A 143 9.58 -14.52 -18.83
C ILE A 143 8.79 -15.30 -19.87
N HIS A 144 9.25 -15.28 -21.12
CA HIS A 144 8.64 -15.96 -22.25
C HIS A 144 9.53 -17.11 -22.71
N PHE A 145 9.00 -18.32 -22.63
CA PHE A 145 9.64 -19.54 -23.12
C PHE A 145 9.38 -19.73 -24.62
N ARG A 146 10.20 -20.55 -25.29
CA ARG A 146 10.05 -20.86 -26.74
C ARG A 146 8.74 -21.58 -27.05
N SER A 147 8.25 -22.35 -26.09
CA SER A 147 6.95 -23.03 -26.09
C SER A 147 5.74 -22.09 -26.17
N GLY A 148 5.94 -20.79 -25.91
CA GLY A 148 4.88 -19.79 -25.76
C GLY A 148 4.39 -19.60 -24.32
N THR A 149 4.86 -20.41 -23.37
CA THR A 149 4.51 -20.23 -21.95
C THR A 149 5.08 -18.92 -21.42
N THR A 150 4.23 -18.16 -20.72
CA THR A 150 4.61 -16.90 -20.08
C THR A 150 4.46 -17.05 -18.58
N CYS A 151 5.54 -16.81 -17.85
CA CYS A 151 5.55 -16.92 -16.40
C CYS A 151 6.03 -15.61 -15.77
N ASN A 152 5.74 -15.41 -14.48
CA ASN A 152 6.28 -14.28 -13.74
C ASN A 152 7.79 -14.51 -13.49
N PHE A 153 8.61 -13.58 -13.94
CA PHE A 153 10.07 -13.65 -13.83
C PHE A 153 10.55 -13.69 -12.37
N ALA A 154 9.80 -13.09 -11.44
CA ALA A 154 10.13 -13.07 -10.02
C ALA A 154 9.88 -14.42 -9.31
N SER A 155 9.11 -15.33 -9.92
CA SER A 155 8.78 -16.63 -9.31
C SER A 155 9.95 -17.62 -9.33
N GLU A 156 11.05 -17.31 -10.02
CA GLU A 156 12.28 -18.12 -10.19
C GLU A 156 12.09 -19.55 -10.72
N SER A 157 10.84 -19.94 -10.92
CA SER A 157 10.40 -21.26 -11.29
C SER A 157 9.04 -21.18 -11.98
N CYS A 158 8.84 -22.04 -12.96
CA CYS A 158 7.55 -22.23 -13.62
C CYS A 158 7.54 -23.56 -14.35
N ILE A 159 6.34 -24.10 -14.57
CA ILE A 159 6.15 -25.28 -15.40
C ILE A 159 6.01 -24.80 -16.84
N ASP A 160 6.99 -25.13 -17.66
CA ASP A 160 6.95 -24.93 -19.09
C ASP A 160 6.15 -26.04 -19.77
N SER A 161 5.35 -25.71 -20.78
CA SER A 161 4.51 -26.69 -21.48
C SER A 161 5.31 -27.68 -22.33
N GLU A 162 6.53 -27.31 -22.72
CA GLU A 162 7.43 -28.15 -23.53
C GLU A 162 8.63 -28.69 -22.71
N GLY A 163 9.08 -27.96 -21.69
CA GLY A 163 10.27 -28.27 -20.88
C GLY A 163 10.05 -28.75 -19.44
N GLY A 164 8.81 -28.86 -18.95
CA GLY A 164 8.55 -29.25 -17.56
C GLY A 164 9.02 -28.19 -16.54
N ASN A 165 9.38 -28.61 -15.32
CA ASN A 165 9.83 -27.70 -14.26
C ASN A 165 11.09 -26.94 -14.66
N SER A 166 10.92 -25.64 -14.93
CA SER A 166 11.97 -24.75 -15.38
C SER A 166 12.38 -23.81 -14.26
N PHE A 167 13.68 -23.59 -14.08
CA PHE A 167 14.26 -22.73 -13.05
C PHE A 167 15.22 -21.73 -13.67
N TRP A 168 15.25 -20.51 -13.14
CA TRP A 168 16.18 -19.49 -13.60
C TRP A 168 16.68 -18.64 -12.43
N LYS A 169 17.74 -17.87 -12.70
CA LYS A 169 18.25 -16.85 -11.78
C LYS A 169 17.78 -15.48 -12.27
N THR A 170 17.33 -14.65 -11.35
CA THR A 170 17.02 -13.25 -11.65
C THR A 170 18.31 -12.48 -11.95
N LEU A 171 18.20 -11.44 -12.79
CA LEU A 171 19.35 -10.59 -13.11
C LEU A 171 19.77 -9.80 -11.85
N PRO A 172 21.07 -9.76 -11.51
CA PRO A 172 21.54 -8.93 -10.41
C PRO A 172 21.80 -7.50 -10.90
N THR A 173 20.81 -6.60 -10.79
CA THR A 173 20.98 -5.15 -11.02
C THR A 173 19.94 -4.32 -10.24
N ASP A 174 20.44 -3.37 -9.44
CA ASP A 174 19.76 -2.26 -8.72
C ASP A 174 18.49 -2.58 -7.90
N ILE A 175 18.72 -2.81 -6.61
CA ILE A 175 17.90 -3.62 -5.70
C ILE A 175 16.49 -3.06 -5.37
N CYS A 176 16.13 -1.82 -5.73
CA CYS A 176 14.87 -1.22 -5.25
C CYS A 176 13.90 -0.61 -6.25
N ASN A 177 14.33 -0.27 -7.48
CA ASN A 177 13.50 0.52 -8.40
C ASN A 177 12.77 1.69 -7.69
N PHE A 178 13.48 2.50 -6.89
CA PHE A 178 12.88 3.56 -6.05
C PHE A 178 11.98 4.54 -6.82
N HIS A 179 12.20 4.68 -8.14
CA HIS A 179 11.33 5.45 -9.04
C HIS A 179 9.88 4.95 -9.10
N ARG A 180 9.57 3.72 -8.67
CA ARG A 180 8.21 3.17 -8.58
C ARG A 180 7.44 3.64 -7.34
N TYR A 181 8.11 4.28 -6.38
CA TYR A 181 7.50 4.70 -5.12
C TYR A 181 7.50 6.23 -5.02
N SER A 182 6.30 6.81 -4.97
CA SER A 182 6.11 8.25 -4.76
C SER A 182 5.96 8.55 -3.27
N VAL A 183 6.73 9.52 -2.77
CA VAL A 183 6.64 9.99 -1.38
C VAL A 183 5.51 11.01 -1.25
N LEU A 184 4.39 10.61 -0.64
CA LEU A 184 3.22 11.48 -0.43
C LEU A 184 3.42 12.46 0.73
N TYR A 185 4.09 12.03 1.80
CA TYR A 185 4.35 12.83 2.99
C TYR A 185 5.69 12.45 3.63
N GLU A 186 6.44 13.45 4.10
CA GLU A 186 7.68 13.29 4.85
C GLU A 186 7.67 14.30 6.02
N GLY A 187 7.65 13.80 7.25
CA GLY A 187 7.53 14.64 8.45
C GLY A 187 7.07 13.87 9.68
N GLN A 188 6.70 14.61 10.74
CA GLN A 188 6.22 14.02 11.99
C GLN A 188 4.73 13.62 11.88
N ALA A 189 4.40 12.40 12.32
CA ALA A 189 3.04 11.88 12.39
C ALA A 189 2.70 11.36 13.79
N GLU A 190 1.45 11.48 14.19
CA GLU A 190 0.93 10.94 15.45
C GLU A 190 0.66 9.43 15.31
N LYS A 191 1.31 8.62 16.15
CA LYS A 191 1.10 7.16 16.21
C LYS A 191 0.19 6.81 17.39
N ILE A 192 -1.05 6.47 17.08
CA ILE A 192 -2.09 6.17 18.07
C ILE A 192 -2.25 4.64 18.16
N THR A 193 -2.21 4.09 19.36
CA THR A 193 -2.46 2.65 19.62
C THR A 193 -3.62 2.53 20.61
N ASP A 194 -4.42 1.45 20.57
CA ASP A 194 -5.56 1.20 21.50
C ASP A 194 -5.26 -0.08 22.32
N GLU A 195 -5.26 -0.06 23.66
CA GLU A 195 -5.04 -1.26 24.50
C GLU A 195 -6.35 -1.58 25.17
N GLY A 196 -6.65 -2.86 25.16
CA GLY A 196 -7.92 -3.42 25.62
C GLY A 196 -8.41 -4.48 24.64
N GLU A 197 -8.01 -4.42 23.37
CA GLU A 197 -8.31 -5.42 22.34
C GLU A 197 -7.02 -6.11 21.86
N GLU A 198 -7.03 -7.44 21.76
CA GLU A 198 -5.92 -8.28 21.27
C GLU A 198 -5.44 -7.92 19.83
N ASP A 199 -6.17 -7.06 19.11
CA ASP A 199 -5.86 -6.55 17.77
C ASP A 199 -5.69 -5.02 17.77
N ALA A 200 -4.80 -4.51 18.65
CA ALA A 200 -4.48 -3.09 18.80
C ALA A 200 -4.00 -2.44 17.48
N ARG A 201 -4.96 -1.97 16.67
CA ARG A 201 -4.71 -1.29 15.39
C ARG A 201 -3.96 0.02 15.61
N ARG A 202 -2.67 0.01 15.27
CA ARG A 202 -1.82 1.20 15.24
C ARG A 202 -2.27 2.08 14.08
N VAL A 203 -2.56 3.35 14.35
CA VAL A 203 -2.90 4.33 13.31
C VAL A 203 -1.89 5.45 13.31
N TYR A 204 -1.52 5.85 12.11
CA TYR A 204 -0.68 7.01 11.85
C TYR A 204 -1.57 8.12 11.32
N ALA A 205 -1.59 9.23 12.01
CA ALA A 205 -2.38 10.39 11.64
C ALA A 205 -1.50 11.64 11.49
N VAL A 206 -1.79 12.45 10.49
CA VAL A 206 -1.19 13.77 10.30
C VAL A 206 -2.33 14.75 10.11
N THR A 207 -2.26 15.88 10.80
CA THR A 207 -3.19 17.00 10.63
C THR A 207 -2.39 18.27 10.41
N SER A 208 -2.31 18.71 9.15
CA SER A 208 -1.65 19.95 8.74
C SER A 208 -2.57 20.76 7.81
N GLN A 209 -2.18 22.00 7.49
CA GLN A 209 -2.91 22.84 6.54
C GLN A 209 -2.90 22.25 5.12
N ASP A 210 -1.78 21.62 4.73
CA ASP A 210 -1.59 21.11 3.36
C ASP A 210 -1.94 19.62 3.21
N ILE A 211 -1.71 18.82 4.25
CA ILE A 211 -1.88 17.37 4.24
C ILE A 211 -2.60 16.91 5.51
N THR A 212 -3.67 16.14 5.34
CA THR A 212 -4.36 15.46 6.45
C THR A 212 -4.70 14.03 6.05
N PHE A 213 -4.30 13.06 6.88
CA PHE A 213 -4.66 11.66 6.67
C PHE A 213 -4.66 10.88 7.97
N GLY A 214 -5.42 9.79 7.99
CA GLY A 214 -5.33 8.73 8.99
C GLY A 214 -5.21 7.39 8.27
N LEU A 215 -4.17 6.62 8.58
CA LEU A 215 -3.93 5.31 7.99
C LEU A 215 -3.68 4.27 9.07
N THR A 216 -4.36 3.14 8.93
CA THR A 216 -4.31 2.00 9.83
C THR A 216 -3.24 1.03 9.39
N ALA A 217 -2.22 0.87 10.22
CA ALA A 217 -1.21 -0.14 10.01
C ALA A 217 -1.79 -1.54 10.11
N ARG A 218 -1.45 -2.37 9.13
CA ARG A 218 -1.77 -3.79 9.09
C ARG A 218 -0.55 -4.62 9.43
N LYS A 219 0.28 -4.94 8.44
CA LYS A 219 1.47 -5.79 8.62
C LYS A 219 2.74 -5.03 8.29
N VAL A 220 3.86 -5.50 8.83
CA VAL A 220 5.18 -5.05 8.40
C VAL A 220 5.62 -5.99 7.29
N GLU A 221 6.09 -5.43 6.18
CA GLU A 221 6.55 -6.14 5.00
C GLU A 221 7.95 -5.63 4.64
N SER A 222 8.84 -6.55 4.24
CA SER A 222 10.18 -6.16 3.80
C SER A 222 10.14 -5.86 2.31
N VAL A 223 10.34 -4.59 1.96
CA VAL A 223 10.47 -4.16 0.57
C VAL A 223 11.91 -3.71 0.39
N CYS A 224 12.69 -4.51 -0.35
CA CYS A 224 14.08 -4.19 -0.70
C CYS A 224 14.96 -3.93 0.55
N GLY A 225 14.81 -4.75 1.59
CA GLY A 225 15.59 -4.64 2.82
C GLY A 225 15.10 -3.55 3.79
N TYR A 226 14.16 -2.70 3.38
CA TYR A 226 13.47 -1.77 4.28
C TYR A 226 12.24 -2.42 4.89
N SER A 227 11.97 -2.13 6.16
CA SER A 227 10.74 -2.55 6.83
C SER A 227 9.67 -1.48 6.62
N VAL A 228 8.72 -1.75 5.73
CA VAL A 228 7.58 -0.87 5.48
C VAL A 228 6.32 -1.45 6.11
N ILE A 229 5.44 -0.59 6.58
CA ILE A 229 4.16 -0.95 7.18
C ILE A 229 3.09 -0.82 6.12
N THR A 230 2.40 -1.91 5.81
CA THR A 230 1.24 -1.89 4.93
C THR A 230 0.05 -1.28 5.66
N THR A 231 -0.82 -0.61 4.90
CA THR A 231 -2.01 0.03 5.44
C THR A 231 -3.27 -0.70 5.01
N GLU A 232 -4.44 -0.24 5.44
CA GLU A 232 -5.74 -0.65 4.88
C GLU A 232 -5.87 -0.37 3.39
N HIS A 233 -5.07 0.55 2.85
CA HIS A 233 -5.01 0.80 1.42
C HIS A 233 -3.90 -0.04 0.76
N PRO A 234 -4.21 -0.84 -0.28
CA PRO A 234 -3.25 -1.78 -0.88
C PRO A 234 -2.04 -1.12 -1.56
N ARG A 235 -2.09 0.20 -1.80
CA ARG A 235 -1.03 0.98 -2.46
C ARG A 235 -0.32 1.98 -1.54
N LEU A 236 -0.76 2.12 -0.29
CA LEU A 236 -0.15 3.06 0.66
C LEU A 236 0.65 2.28 1.71
N PHE A 237 1.90 2.69 1.88
CA PHE A 237 2.84 2.10 2.82
C PHE A 237 3.41 3.20 3.70
N ILE A 238 3.69 2.87 4.96
CA ILE A 238 4.29 3.76 5.94
C ILE A 238 5.70 3.27 6.22
N PHE A 239 6.69 4.12 6.04
CA PHE A 239 8.07 3.84 6.42
C PHE A 239 8.43 4.67 7.65
N GLU A 240 8.67 4.01 8.78
CA GLU A 240 9.13 4.70 10.00
C GLU A 240 10.62 4.99 9.86
N THR A 241 11.01 6.27 9.94
CA THR A 241 12.39 6.71 9.73
C THR A 241 12.77 7.88 10.64
N VAL A 242 14.06 8.19 10.68
CA VAL A 242 14.64 9.35 11.37
C VAL A 242 14.95 10.48 10.38
N ARG A 243 15.09 11.71 10.90
CA ARG A 243 15.32 12.90 10.07
C ARG A 243 16.61 12.77 9.25
N GLY A 244 16.50 12.81 7.92
CA GLY A 244 17.64 12.72 6.99
C GLY A 244 17.80 11.37 6.31
N GLU A 245 17.09 10.33 6.77
CA GLU A 245 17.02 9.04 6.10
C GLU A 245 15.64 8.90 5.43
N SER A 246 15.59 8.98 4.11
CA SER A 246 14.36 8.81 3.33
C SER A 246 14.41 7.56 2.48
N PHE A 247 13.29 6.84 2.42
CA PHE A 247 13.15 5.63 1.58
C PHE A 247 13.32 5.96 0.09
N ALA A 248 12.77 7.10 -0.35
CA ALA A 248 12.95 7.63 -1.69
C ALA A 248 13.03 9.16 -1.63
N LYS A 249 13.65 9.79 -2.64
CA LYS A 249 13.62 11.25 -2.77
C LYS A 249 12.22 11.69 -3.18
N ARG A 250 11.70 12.75 -2.55
CA ARG A 250 10.43 13.35 -2.94
C ARG A 250 10.51 13.85 -4.39
N SER A 251 9.66 13.30 -5.25
CA SER A 251 9.50 13.69 -6.66
C SER A 251 8.08 14.17 -6.94
N HIS A 252 7.88 14.84 -8.08
CA HIS A 252 6.53 15.16 -8.56
C HIS A 252 5.72 13.86 -8.78
N ILE A 253 4.45 13.88 -8.38
CA ILE A 253 3.56 12.73 -8.49
C ILE A 253 2.86 12.85 -9.84
N ASP A 254 3.09 11.90 -10.74
CA ASP A 254 2.38 11.84 -12.01
C ASP A 254 0.87 11.69 -11.77
N ALA A 255 0.07 12.48 -12.48
CA ALA A 255 -1.39 12.47 -12.38
C ALA A 255 -2.00 11.07 -12.62
N SER A 256 -1.36 10.23 -13.45
CA SER A 256 -1.78 8.85 -13.71
C SER A 256 -1.63 7.90 -12.51
N ASN A 257 -0.81 8.28 -11.52
CA ASN A 257 -0.55 7.51 -10.30
C ASN A 257 -1.38 7.99 -9.10
N LEU A 258 -2.19 9.04 -9.26
CA LEU A 258 -3.11 9.54 -8.24
C LEU A 258 -4.38 8.68 -8.22
N ASP A 259 -4.78 8.22 -7.04
CA ASP A 259 -5.98 7.41 -6.85
C ASP A 259 -6.99 8.15 -5.97
N LEU A 260 -8.06 8.65 -6.59
CA LEU A 260 -9.12 9.38 -5.90
C LEU A 260 -9.79 8.53 -4.80
N PHE A 261 -9.85 7.21 -4.96
CA PHE A 261 -10.39 6.32 -3.93
C PHE A 261 -9.48 6.25 -2.71
N SER A 262 -8.15 6.18 -2.91
CA SER A 262 -7.17 6.34 -1.81
C SER A 262 -7.41 7.64 -1.04
N TYR A 263 -7.64 8.74 -1.76
CA TYR A 263 -7.86 10.06 -1.18
C TYR A 263 -9.12 10.13 -0.32
N MET A 264 -10.24 9.63 -0.85
CA MET A 264 -11.50 9.59 -0.10
C MET A 264 -11.42 8.64 1.11
N ASN A 265 -10.88 7.43 0.93
CA ASN A 265 -10.78 6.42 1.98
C ASN A 265 -9.94 6.93 3.16
N SER A 266 -8.82 7.62 2.91
CA SER A 266 -7.99 8.20 3.97
C SER A 266 -8.72 9.25 4.81
N LYS A 267 -9.63 10.04 4.20
CA LYS A 267 -10.47 11.00 4.92
C LYS A 267 -11.56 10.31 5.74
N PHE A 268 -12.20 9.26 5.21
CA PHE A 268 -13.20 8.50 5.95
C PHE A 268 -12.62 7.86 7.21
N VAL A 269 -11.44 7.24 7.11
CA VAL A 269 -10.74 6.65 8.26
C VAL A 269 -10.40 7.71 9.31
N TYR A 270 -9.91 8.88 8.89
CA TYR A 270 -9.64 9.98 9.80
C TYR A 270 -10.91 10.46 10.53
N VAL A 271 -12.02 10.64 9.81
CA VAL A 271 -13.31 11.08 10.37
C VAL A 271 -13.85 10.06 11.37
N GLU A 272 -13.91 8.79 10.98
CA GLU A 272 -14.38 7.70 11.85
C GLU A 272 -13.59 7.69 13.16
N ARG A 273 -12.27 7.84 13.08
CA ARG A 273 -11.41 7.80 14.26
C ARG A 273 -11.53 9.05 15.13
N HIS A 274 -11.62 10.24 14.53
CA HIS A 274 -11.88 11.48 15.27
C HIS A 274 -13.20 11.35 16.05
N ILE A 275 -14.26 10.88 15.39
CA ILE A 275 -15.56 10.65 16.02
C ILE A 275 -15.45 9.62 17.15
N LYS A 276 -14.82 8.46 16.90
CA LYS A 276 -14.63 7.41 17.92
C LYS A 276 -13.89 7.94 19.15
N TYR A 277 -12.84 8.74 18.96
CA TYR A 277 -12.08 9.36 20.05
C TYR A 277 -12.91 10.38 20.83
N GLN A 278 -13.62 11.29 20.13
CA GLN A 278 -14.48 12.28 20.77
C GLN A 278 -15.62 11.62 21.57
N ILE A 279 -16.22 10.54 21.04
CA ILE A 279 -17.24 9.77 21.75
C ILE A 279 -16.65 9.06 22.97
N LYS A 280 -15.49 8.41 22.86
CA LYS A 280 -14.81 7.76 23.99
C LYS A 280 -14.52 8.76 25.12
N ASN A 281 -14.04 9.95 24.78
CA ASN A 281 -13.77 11.00 25.78
C ASN A 281 -15.06 11.54 26.42
N LEU A 282 -16.07 11.86 25.60
CA LEU A 282 -17.38 12.28 26.09
C LEU A 282 -18.00 11.23 27.03
N TYR A 283 -17.89 9.95 26.67
CA TYR A 283 -18.36 8.85 27.51
C TYR A 283 -17.67 8.82 28.87
N ARG A 284 -16.33 8.96 28.91
CA ARG A 284 -15.56 9.04 30.17
C ARG A 284 -16.01 10.22 31.03
N ASP A 285 -16.20 11.39 30.42
CA ASP A 285 -16.64 12.59 31.11
C ASP A 285 -18.06 12.44 31.68
N ILE A 286 -19.01 11.91 30.89
CA ILE A 286 -20.39 11.68 31.33
C ILE A 286 -20.44 10.67 32.49
N VAL A 287 -19.71 9.56 32.40
CA VAL A 287 -19.71 8.53 33.45
C VAL A 287 -19.11 9.09 34.75
N SER A 288 -17.99 9.82 34.65
CA SER A 288 -17.36 10.48 35.78
C SER A 288 -18.29 11.51 36.44
N GLU A 289 -18.94 12.36 35.64
CA GLU A 289 -19.87 13.37 36.13
C GLU A 289 -21.13 12.75 36.73
N SER A 290 -21.67 11.69 36.12
CA SER A 290 -22.81 10.94 36.67
C SER A 290 -22.47 10.37 38.04
N CYS A 291 -21.29 9.74 38.20
CA CYS A 291 -20.84 9.24 39.49
C CYS A 291 -20.67 10.38 40.51
N ARG A 292 -20.10 11.52 40.11
CA ARG A 292 -19.92 12.68 40.99
C ARG A 292 -21.26 13.22 41.48
N ILE A 293 -22.25 13.34 40.59
CA ILE A 293 -23.60 13.79 40.91
C ILE A 293 -24.31 12.79 41.82
N GLU A 294 -24.21 11.50 41.53
CA GLU A 294 -24.81 10.45 42.36
C GLU A 294 -24.20 10.44 43.76
N ARG A 295 -22.86 10.51 43.86
CA ARG A 295 -22.14 10.62 45.14
C ARG A 295 -22.56 11.86 45.92
N GLN A 296 -22.70 13.02 45.26
CA GLN A 296 -23.17 14.23 45.92
C GLN A 296 -24.63 14.11 46.38
N THR A 297 -25.48 13.43 45.60
CA THR A 297 -26.87 13.15 45.97
C THR A 297 -26.94 12.22 47.17
N LEU A 298 -26.11 11.18 47.22
CA LEU A 298 -25.98 10.28 48.36
C LEU A 298 -25.46 11.01 49.60
N LYS A 299 -24.48 11.92 49.47
CA LYS A 299 -24.02 12.78 50.58
C LYS A 299 -25.14 13.65 51.13
N ASN A 300 -25.90 14.30 50.25
CA ASN A 300 -27.04 15.13 50.67
C ASN A 300 -28.14 14.29 51.34
N SER A 301 -28.40 13.08 50.84
CA SER A 301 -29.34 12.14 51.46
C SER A 301 -28.83 11.66 52.83
N LEU A 302 -27.55 11.36 52.94
CA LEU A 302 -26.94 10.93 54.19
C LEU A 302 -27.03 12.01 55.27
N ALA A 303 -26.90 13.29 54.89
CA ALA A 303 -27.04 14.43 55.80
C ALA A 303 -28.44 14.54 56.43
N ILE A 304 -29.50 14.04 55.78
CA ILE A 304 -30.86 14.02 56.35
C ILE A 304 -31.16 12.74 57.16
N ALA A 305 -30.31 11.71 57.08
CA ALA A 305 -30.54 10.41 57.72
C ALA A 305 -30.68 10.50 59.24
N SER A 306 -29.85 11.33 59.88
CA SER A 306 -29.85 11.49 61.35
C SER A 306 -31.05 12.27 61.88
N ASN A 307 -31.54 13.26 61.11
CA ASN A 307 -32.62 14.17 61.54
C ASN A 307 -34.01 13.72 61.06
N SER A 308 -34.09 12.94 60.00
CA SER A 308 -35.33 12.52 59.36
C SER A 308 -35.14 11.19 58.64
N PRO A 309 -35.02 10.08 59.39
CA PRO A 309 -34.66 8.78 58.82
C PRO A 309 -35.72 8.28 57.82
N ASP A 310 -37.01 8.50 58.07
CA ASP A 310 -38.08 8.11 57.14
C ASP A 310 -38.00 8.87 55.80
N GLN A 311 -37.55 10.13 55.81
CA GLN A 311 -37.33 10.88 54.57
C GLN A 311 -36.08 10.41 53.83
N PHE A 312 -35.03 10.03 54.57
CA PHE A 312 -33.86 9.38 53.99
C PHE A 312 -34.26 8.06 53.32
N ALA A 313 -35.01 7.20 53.99
CA ALA A 313 -35.49 5.93 53.44
C ALA A 313 -36.30 6.16 52.15
N TYR A 314 -37.22 7.14 52.15
CA TYR A 314 -37.99 7.49 50.96
C TYR A 314 -37.10 7.94 49.79
N ASN A 315 -36.14 8.84 50.04
CA ASN A 315 -35.28 9.38 49.00
C ASN A 315 -34.29 8.32 48.47
N PHE A 316 -33.73 7.52 49.37
CA PHE A 316 -32.76 6.47 49.04
C PHE A 316 -33.41 5.31 48.27
N MET A 317 -34.57 4.83 48.75
CA MET A 317 -35.32 3.74 48.10
C MET A 317 -36.19 4.21 46.93
N LYS A 318 -36.20 5.53 46.65
CA LYS A 318 -36.95 6.18 45.57
C LYS A 318 -38.47 5.93 45.62
N GLY A 319 -39.05 5.86 46.82
CA GLY A 319 -40.50 5.67 46.98
C GLY A 319 -40.96 5.42 48.42
N PRO A 320 -42.29 5.38 48.65
CA PRO A 320 -42.88 5.11 49.96
C PRO A 320 -42.79 3.63 50.35
N GLY A 321 -43.13 3.31 51.61
CA GLY A 321 -43.13 1.94 52.13
C GLY A 321 -41.83 1.45 52.72
N TYR A 322 -40.89 2.37 52.95
CA TYR A 322 -39.66 2.11 53.68
C TYR A 322 -39.59 3.05 54.88
N MET A 323 -39.28 2.48 56.04
CA MET A 323 -38.98 3.20 57.27
C MET A 323 -37.49 3.07 57.56
N ALA A 324 -36.88 4.05 58.20
CA ALA A 324 -35.52 3.87 58.68
C ALA A 324 -35.40 4.14 60.18
N LEU A 325 -34.49 3.40 60.81
CA LEU A 325 -34.15 3.52 62.22
C LEU A 325 -32.66 3.80 62.34
N ASN A 326 -32.31 4.97 62.87
CA ASN A 326 -30.93 5.32 63.17
C ASN A 326 -30.46 4.59 64.44
N ALA A 327 -29.31 3.91 64.36
CA ALA A 327 -28.74 3.13 65.46
C ALA A 327 -27.21 3.32 65.50
N GLY A 328 -26.75 4.39 66.17
CA GLY A 328 -25.32 4.70 66.26
C GLY A 328 -24.76 5.18 64.91
N GLU A 329 -23.71 4.52 64.42
CA GLU A 329 -23.06 4.82 63.13
C GLU A 329 -23.68 4.08 61.94
N VAL A 330 -24.80 3.38 62.16
CA VAL A 330 -25.52 2.64 61.13
C VAL A 330 -27.00 3.03 61.11
N ILE A 331 -27.63 2.84 59.95
CA ILE A 331 -29.07 3.03 59.76
C ILE A 331 -29.71 1.75 59.23
N HIS A 332 -30.80 1.33 59.85
CA HIS A 332 -31.58 0.16 59.46
C HIS A 332 -32.78 0.60 58.63
N ILE A 333 -32.85 0.19 57.38
CA ILE A 333 -34.00 0.40 56.50
C ILE A 333 -34.92 -0.82 56.58
N LEU A 334 -36.17 -0.61 56.98
CA LEU A 334 -37.22 -1.62 57.07
C LEU A 334 -38.18 -1.48 55.89
N LYS A 335 -38.46 -2.58 55.19
CA LYS A 335 -39.52 -2.63 54.17
C LYS A 335 -40.87 -2.94 54.83
N CYS A 336 -41.79 -2.00 54.75
CA CYS A 336 -43.11 -2.08 55.37
C CYS A 336 -44.14 -2.77 54.46
N ILE A 337 -45.21 -3.30 55.05
CA ILE A 337 -46.24 -4.05 54.32
C ILE A 337 -47.33 -3.10 53.83
N PRO A 338 -47.64 -3.06 52.51
CA PRO A 338 -48.73 -2.24 52.00
C PRO A 338 -50.08 -2.79 52.48
N VAL A 339 -50.95 -1.89 52.96
CA VAL A 339 -52.29 -2.20 53.45
C VAL A 339 -53.28 -1.15 52.95
N GLU A 340 -54.50 -1.58 52.65
CA GLU A 340 -55.57 -0.67 52.23
C GLU A 340 -56.12 0.10 53.44
N VAL A 341 -56.27 1.42 53.28
CA VAL A 341 -56.81 2.31 54.30
C VAL A 341 -57.83 3.28 53.70
N ARG A 342 -58.81 3.67 54.53
CA ARG A 342 -59.88 4.60 54.16
C ARG A 342 -59.69 5.92 54.89
N LEU A 343 -59.94 7.04 54.22
CA LEU A 343 -59.87 8.36 54.85
C LEU A 343 -60.93 8.48 55.94
N GLN A 344 -60.53 8.93 57.14
CA GLN A 344 -61.43 9.16 58.26
C GLN A 344 -61.31 10.62 58.72
N HIS A 345 -62.44 11.26 59.02
CA HIS A 345 -62.48 12.63 59.50
C HIS A 345 -62.80 12.68 60.98
N GLY A 346 -62.00 13.43 61.72
CA GLY A 346 -62.19 13.73 63.14
C GLY A 346 -62.40 15.22 63.39
N GLU A 347 -62.78 15.55 64.63
CA GLU A 347 -62.97 16.93 65.08
C GLU A 347 -61.64 17.69 65.26
N HIS A 348 -60.54 16.95 65.46
CA HIS A 348 -59.20 17.48 65.66
C HIS A 348 -58.33 17.32 64.41
N TYR A 349 -57.37 18.24 64.24
CA TYR A 349 -56.46 18.30 63.10
C TYR A 349 -55.12 17.68 63.47
N TYR A 350 -54.58 16.92 62.53
CA TYR A 350 -53.32 16.25 62.69
C TYR A 350 -52.38 16.61 61.53
N ALA A 351 -51.08 16.62 61.80
CA ALA A 351 -50.07 16.78 60.76
C ALA A 351 -50.02 15.59 59.79
N GLU A 352 -50.55 14.45 60.21
CA GLU A 352 -50.74 13.24 59.43
C GLU A 352 -52.21 13.05 59.03
N LEU A 353 -52.45 12.33 57.94
CA LEU A 353 -53.79 12.07 57.44
C LEU A 353 -54.48 11.00 58.30
N GLN A 354 -55.61 11.32 58.92
CA GLN A 354 -56.35 10.34 59.71
C GLN A 354 -57.03 9.30 58.80
N VAL A 355 -56.80 8.02 59.06
CA VAL A 355 -57.30 6.91 58.23
C VAL A 355 -57.81 5.77 59.09
N SER A 356 -58.77 4.99 58.58
CA SER A 356 -59.25 3.77 59.20
C SER A 356 -58.70 2.54 58.48
N ARG A 357 -58.28 1.55 59.27
CA ARG A 357 -57.91 0.19 58.83
C ARG A 357 -58.78 -0.79 59.61
N GLY A 358 -59.79 -1.36 58.95
CA GLY A 358 -60.84 -2.11 59.64
C GLY A 358 -61.60 -1.21 60.62
N ASN A 359 -61.61 -1.58 61.91
CA ASN A 359 -62.30 -0.83 62.98
C ASN A 359 -61.35 0.07 63.80
N SER A 360 -60.08 0.15 63.45
CA SER A 360 -59.09 0.92 64.20
C SER A 360 -58.64 2.15 63.41
N THR A 361 -58.47 3.26 64.12
CA THR A 361 -57.99 4.54 63.58
C THR A 361 -56.46 4.58 63.62
N TYR A 362 -55.87 5.00 62.50
CA TYR A 362 -54.45 5.21 62.28
C TYR A 362 -54.21 6.58 61.66
N TYR A 363 -52.95 6.97 61.57
CA TYR A 363 -52.50 8.24 61.03
C TYR A 363 -51.44 7.98 59.97
N LEU A 364 -51.69 8.41 58.75
CA LEU A 364 -50.85 8.20 57.58
C LEU A 364 -49.90 9.38 57.40
N THR A 365 -48.60 9.13 57.42
CA THR A 365 -47.60 10.20 57.25
C THR A 365 -47.62 10.78 55.82
N PRO A 366 -47.44 12.10 55.67
CA PRO A 366 -47.32 12.72 54.36
C PRO A 366 -46.05 12.22 53.64
N LYS A 367 -46.11 12.07 52.31
CA LYS A 367 -45.02 11.62 51.42
C LYS A 367 -44.59 10.15 51.58
N THR A 368 -44.35 9.66 52.80
CA THR A 368 -43.87 8.29 53.05
C THR A 368 -44.99 7.25 53.19
N HIS A 369 -46.23 7.69 53.49
CA HIS A 369 -47.43 6.86 53.66
C HIS A 369 -47.28 5.75 54.72
N ILE A 370 -46.47 5.98 55.74
CA ILE A 370 -46.29 5.07 56.88
C ILE A 370 -47.47 5.23 57.84
N LEU A 371 -47.98 4.12 58.36
CA LEU A 371 -49.06 4.11 59.34
C LEU A 371 -48.53 4.26 60.77
N LYS A 372 -49.04 5.25 61.47
CA LYS A 372 -48.81 5.51 62.90
C LYS A 372 -50.08 5.26 63.69
N LYS A 373 -49.96 4.75 64.91
CA LYS A 373 -51.09 4.61 65.84
C LYS A 373 -51.51 5.93 66.50
N LYS A 374 -50.60 6.90 66.57
CA LYS A 374 -50.82 8.21 67.18
C LYS A 374 -50.45 9.31 66.20
N GLY A 375 -51.33 10.29 66.05
CA GLY A 375 -51.12 11.48 65.24
C GLY A 375 -50.57 12.63 66.06
N THR A 376 -49.93 13.57 65.37
CA THR A 376 -49.42 14.81 65.92
C THR A 376 -50.49 15.88 65.78
N GLN A 377 -51.15 16.25 66.87
CA GLN A 377 -52.23 17.25 66.83
C GLN A 377 -51.64 18.63 66.50
N VAL A 378 -52.24 19.32 65.52
CA VAL A 378 -51.85 20.67 65.08
C VAL A 378 -53.03 21.63 65.17
N GLY A 379 -52.74 22.93 65.30
CA GLY A 379 -53.78 23.96 65.24
C GLY A 379 -54.34 24.13 63.83
N CYS A 380 -55.63 24.50 63.73
CA CYS A 380 -56.26 24.80 62.44
C CYS A 380 -55.65 26.05 61.81
N ASN A 381 -54.96 25.92 60.68
CA ASN A 381 -54.55 27.06 59.88
C ASN A 381 -55.41 27.13 58.60
N MET A 382 -56.33 28.09 58.54
CA MET A 382 -57.20 28.27 57.37
C MET A 382 -56.53 29.03 56.22
N ILE A 383 -55.44 29.77 56.50
CA ILE A 383 -54.70 30.56 55.50
C ILE A 383 -53.72 29.66 54.74
N LEU A 384 -53.03 28.78 55.47
CA LEU A 384 -52.07 27.82 54.93
C LEU A 384 -52.48 26.40 55.37
N PRO A 385 -53.57 25.84 54.82
CA PRO A 385 -53.94 24.47 55.12
C PRO A 385 -52.90 23.49 54.58
N PRO A 386 -52.77 22.29 55.15
CA PRO A 386 -51.91 21.25 54.60
C PRO A 386 -52.54 20.64 53.33
N TYR A 387 -51.67 20.38 52.34
CA TYR A 387 -52.05 19.83 51.04
C TYR A 387 -51.57 18.39 50.97
N TYR A 388 -52.41 17.50 50.45
CA TYR A 388 -52.08 16.09 50.27
C TYR A 388 -52.46 15.67 48.86
N LEU A 389 -51.59 14.86 48.25
CA LEU A 389 -51.86 14.23 46.97
C LEU A 389 -52.61 12.92 47.22
N ILE A 390 -53.85 12.82 46.76
CA ILE A 390 -54.69 11.63 46.91
C ILE A 390 -55.22 11.28 45.52
N ASP A 391 -54.90 10.08 45.04
CA ASP A 391 -55.29 9.59 43.71
C ASP A 391 -55.00 10.61 42.59
N ASP A 392 -53.77 11.15 42.59
CA ASP A 392 -53.24 12.16 41.66
C ASP A 392 -53.94 13.53 41.67
N VAL A 393 -54.81 13.79 42.65
CA VAL A 393 -55.48 15.08 42.85
C VAL A 393 -55.01 15.70 44.16
N TRP A 394 -54.71 17.00 44.13
CA TRP A 394 -54.34 17.74 45.34
C TRP A 394 -55.58 18.12 46.14
N TYR A 395 -55.61 17.72 47.41
CA TYR A 395 -56.64 18.13 48.36
C TYR A 395 -56.05 19.00 49.45
N LYS A 396 -56.73 20.12 49.76
CA LYS A 396 -56.48 20.88 50.98
C LYS A 396 -57.35 20.31 52.11
N ILE A 397 -56.71 19.91 53.20
CA ILE A 397 -57.40 19.31 54.35
C ILE A 397 -57.76 20.42 55.32
N LEU A 398 -59.01 20.85 55.18
CA LEU A 398 -59.74 21.78 56.03
C LEU A 398 -60.83 20.99 56.77
N PRO A 399 -61.67 21.58 57.63
CA PRO A 399 -62.77 20.84 58.28
C PRO A 399 -63.63 20.03 57.30
N LYS A 400 -63.64 20.44 56.03
CA LYS A 400 -64.06 19.60 54.90
C LYS A 400 -62.94 19.57 53.85
N PRO A 401 -62.53 18.39 53.35
CA PRO A 401 -61.59 18.30 52.24
C PRO A 401 -62.16 19.00 51.03
N THR A 402 -61.31 19.77 50.36
CA THR A 402 -61.65 20.42 49.11
C THR A 402 -60.50 20.24 48.15
N GLU A 403 -60.82 20.10 46.87
CA GLU A 403 -59.83 20.05 45.81
C GLU A 403 -59.05 21.38 45.78
N ALA A 404 -57.75 21.27 45.53
CA ALA A 404 -56.82 22.39 45.46
C ALA A 404 -56.13 22.42 44.10
N LYS A 405 -55.72 23.63 43.68
CA LYS A 405 -54.91 23.80 42.48
C LYS A 405 -53.52 23.21 42.69
N ASP A 406 -52.99 22.61 41.63
CA ASP A 406 -51.64 22.05 41.60
C ASP A 406 -50.56 23.05 42.08
N PRO A 407 -49.69 22.65 43.02
CA PRO A 407 -48.52 23.42 43.41
C PRO A 407 -47.52 23.60 42.26
N ILE A 408 -46.71 24.66 42.33
CA ILE A 408 -45.62 24.90 41.36
C ILE A 408 -44.50 23.87 41.59
N THR A 409 -44.09 23.16 40.53
CA THR A 409 -42.97 22.22 40.57
C THR A 409 -41.62 22.94 40.43
N ILE A 410 -40.70 22.71 41.36
CA ILE A 410 -39.32 23.21 41.30
C ILE A 410 -38.58 22.49 40.15
N ARG A 411 -37.93 23.24 39.26
CA ARG A 411 -37.15 22.69 38.14
C ARG A 411 -35.65 22.91 38.37
N PRO A 412 -34.79 21.93 38.08
CA PRO A 412 -33.34 22.12 38.16
C PRO A 412 -32.87 23.07 37.04
N GLU A 413 -32.05 24.05 37.40
CA GLU A 413 -31.41 24.99 36.47
C GLU A 413 -30.09 24.43 35.92
N SER A 414 -30.13 23.33 35.15
CA SER A 414 -28.92 22.83 34.48
C SER A 414 -28.96 23.22 33.00
N ARG A 415 -27.93 23.95 32.53
CA ARG A 415 -27.67 24.16 31.10
C ARG A 415 -26.54 23.22 30.66
N PRO A 416 -26.66 22.53 29.51
CA PRO A 416 -25.58 21.68 29.01
C PRO A 416 -24.35 22.53 28.67
N THR A 417 -23.17 22.08 29.09
CA THR A 417 -21.87 22.78 28.92
C THR A 417 -21.01 22.20 27.80
N TRP A 418 -21.40 21.07 27.21
CA TRP A 418 -20.61 20.40 26.17
C TRP A 418 -20.81 21.04 24.79
N ASN A 419 -19.70 21.23 24.07
CA ASN A 419 -19.68 21.73 22.69
C ASN A 419 -18.88 20.78 21.79
N TYR A 420 -19.46 20.40 20.64
CA TYR A 420 -18.79 19.59 19.64
C TYR A 420 -17.62 20.35 18.98
N ILE A 421 -16.44 19.73 18.93
CA ILE A 421 -15.26 20.26 18.24
C ILE A 421 -15.14 19.59 16.87
N SER A 422 -15.42 20.35 15.81
CA SER A 422 -15.25 19.86 14.44
C SER A 422 -13.76 19.78 14.04
N PRO A 423 -13.39 18.81 13.20
CA PRO A 423 -12.02 18.70 12.68
C PRO A 423 -11.73 19.86 11.69
N LYS A 424 -10.79 20.75 12.05
CA LYS A 424 -10.53 22.03 11.34
C LYS A 424 -10.09 21.90 9.88
N TYR A 425 -9.39 20.84 9.50
CA TYR A 425 -8.68 20.75 8.21
C TYR A 425 -9.23 19.69 7.23
N LEU A 426 -10.32 19.00 7.58
CA LEU A 426 -10.88 17.90 6.78
C LEU A 426 -11.38 18.36 5.40
N ALA A 427 -11.98 19.54 5.33
CA ALA A 427 -12.55 20.08 4.10
C ALA A 427 -11.48 20.57 3.12
N THR A 428 -10.34 21.06 3.64
CA THR A 428 -9.32 21.77 2.86
C THR A 428 -8.08 20.93 2.56
N SER A 429 -7.83 19.85 3.29
CA SER A 429 -6.59 19.05 3.16
C SER A 429 -6.85 17.54 3.10
N GLY A 430 -5.94 16.78 2.49
CA GLY A 430 -6.02 15.32 2.32
C GLY A 430 -4.65 14.69 2.04
N ILE A 431 -4.58 13.43 1.56
CA ILE A 431 -3.30 12.77 1.22
C ILE A 431 -2.61 13.34 -0.04
N TYR A 432 -3.33 14.12 -0.85
CA TYR A 432 -2.81 14.80 -2.04
C TYR A 432 -2.95 16.30 -1.87
N THR A 433 -2.01 17.05 -2.43
CA THR A 433 -2.04 18.53 -2.39
C THR A 433 -3.05 19.08 -3.41
N GLU A 434 -3.46 20.33 -3.25
CA GLU A 434 -4.38 21.00 -4.21
C GLU A 434 -3.82 20.99 -5.64
N LYS A 435 -2.50 21.20 -5.78
CA LYS A 435 -1.80 21.14 -7.07
C LYS A 435 -1.88 19.76 -7.73
N ASP A 436 -1.74 18.68 -6.95
CA ASP A 436 -1.82 17.31 -7.47
C ASP A 436 -3.23 17.01 -7.99
N LEU A 437 -4.27 17.50 -7.29
CA LEU A 437 -5.66 17.36 -7.71
C LEU A 437 -5.96 18.17 -8.98
N ASP A 438 -5.37 19.35 -9.14
CA ASP A 438 -5.47 20.15 -10.36
C ASP A 438 -4.77 19.50 -11.57
N ASP A 439 -3.60 18.88 -11.34
CA ASP A 439 -2.90 18.08 -12.36
C ASP A 439 -3.77 16.88 -12.79
N LEU A 440 -4.39 16.18 -11.84
CA LEU A 440 -5.33 15.08 -12.11
C LEU A 440 -6.57 15.54 -12.89
N SER A 441 -7.20 16.64 -12.47
CA SER A 441 -8.36 17.22 -13.12
C SER A 441 -8.05 17.55 -14.59
N ARG A 442 -6.91 18.19 -14.85
CA ARG A 442 -6.45 18.48 -16.21
C ARG A 442 -6.19 17.21 -17.03
N ALA A 443 -5.57 16.19 -16.43
CA ALA A 443 -5.34 14.92 -17.11
C ALA A 443 -6.64 14.17 -17.47
N LEU A 444 -7.67 14.24 -16.61
CA LEU A 444 -8.98 13.64 -16.85
C LEU A 444 -9.81 14.42 -17.89
N MET A 445 -9.68 15.75 -17.92
CA MET A 445 -10.39 16.60 -18.89
C MET A 445 -9.75 16.56 -20.29
N PHE A 446 -8.44 16.35 -20.38
CA PHE A 446 -7.72 16.38 -21.66
C PHE A 446 -8.31 15.45 -22.75
N PRO A 447 -8.69 14.18 -22.49
CA PRO A 447 -9.37 13.34 -23.49
C PRO A 447 -10.72 13.87 -23.96
N LEU A 448 -11.46 14.58 -23.09
CA LEU A 448 -12.76 15.18 -23.41
C LEU A 448 -12.61 16.48 -24.20
N GLU A 449 -11.55 17.25 -23.92
CA GLU A 449 -11.24 18.50 -24.61
C GLU A 449 -10.53 18.25 -25.95
N ARG A 450 -9.85 17.10 -26.11
CA ARG A 450 -9.08 16.76 -27.32
C ARG A 450 -9.88 16.89 -28.62
N PRO A 451 -11.14 16.43 -28.76
CA PRO A 451 -11.92 16.64 -29.98
C PRO A 451 -12.25 18.12 -30.21
N ALA A 452 -12.50 18.90 -29.16
CA ALA A 452 -12.77 20.33 -29.27
C ALA A 452 -11.50 21.11 -29.66
N LEU A 453 -10.34 20.74 -29.12
CA LEU A 453 -9.03 21.27 -29.49
C LEU A 453 -8.66 20.91 -30.94
N LEU A 454 -8.87 19.66 -31.36
CA LEU A 454 -8.63 19.22 -32.74
C LEU A 454 -9.60 19.87 -33.72
N ASN A 455 -10.87 20.04 -33.35
CA ASN A 455 -11.84 20.78 -34.16
C ASN A 455 -11.51 22.27 -34.21
N GLY A 456 -10.99 22.85 -33.12
CA GLY A 456 -10.44 24.20 -33.11
C GLY A 456 -9.26 24.32 -34.07
N PHE A 457 -8.28 23.42 -33.96
CA PHE A 457 -7.13 23.38 -34.86
C PHE A 457 -7.54 23.20 -36.33
N ALA A 458 -8.49 22.31 -36.62
CA ALA A 458 -9.04 22.11 -37.96
C ALA A 458 -9.78 23.36 -38.47
N ARG A 459 -10.56 24.04 -37.61
CA ARG A 459 -11.21 25.32 -37.96
C ARG A 459 -10.20 26.42 -38.25
N GLU A 460 -9.12 26.50 -37.48
CA GLU A 460 -8.05 27.47 -37.65
C GLU A 460 -7.27 27.23 -38.96
N LEU A 461 -6.95 25.97 -39.27
CA LEU A 461 -6.40 25.56 -40.57
C LEU A 461 -7.32 25.89 -41.76
N HIS A 462 -8.62 25.90 -41.53
CA HIS A 462 -9.62 26.32 -42.52
C HIS A 462 -9.90 27.83 -42.52
N GLY A 463 -9.08 28.64 -41.83
CA GLY A 463 -9.15 30.10 -41.86
C GLY A 463 -10.21 30.73 -40.95
N ALA A 464 -10.84 29.95 -40.06
CA ALA A 464 -11.72 30.51 -39.04
C ALA A 464 -10.90 31.09 -37.89
N THR A 465 -11.08 32.38 -37.58
CA THR A 465 -10.41 33.02 -36.45
C THR A 465 -10.98 32.50 -35.13
N ILE A 466 -10.12 31.98 -34.26
CA ILE A 466 -10.50 31.52 -32.93
C ILE A 466 -9.94 32.50 -31.90
N THR A 467 -10.81 33.03 -31.05
CA THR A 467 -10.49 33.97 -29.97
C THR A 467 -10.04 33.26 -28.69
N THR A 468 -9.27 32.17 -28.80
CA THR A 468 -8.70 31.49 -27.62
C THR A 468 -7.24 31.84 -27.48
N LYS A 469 -6.85 32.29 -26.27
CA LYS A 469 -5.49 32.77 -25.94
C LYS A 469 -4.38 31.71 -26.11
N ASP A 470 -4.73 30.44 -26.36
CA ASP A 470 -3.78 29.31 -26.42
C ASP A 470 -3.48 28.81 -27.85
N GLY A 471 -4.03 29.46 -28.89
CA GLY A 471 -3.77 29.13 -30.30
C GLY A 471 -2.51 29.83 -30.85
N THR A 472 -1.34 29.54 -30.29
CA THR A 472 -0.08 30.25 -30.64
C THR A 472 0.82 29.46 -31.59
N VAL A 473 0.43 28.25 -32.00
CA VAL A 473 1.32 27.36 -32.79
C VAL A 473 1.20 27.59 -34.30
N ILE A 474 0.01 27.88 -34.84
CA ILE A 474 -0.16 28.11 -36.29
C ILE A 474 0.35 29.50 -36.71
N ARG A 475 0.32 30.49 -35.82
CA ARG A 475 0.94 31.81 -36.06
C ARG A 475 2.45 31.77 -36.31
N LEU A 476 3.13 30.70 -35.88
CA LEU A 476 4.56 30.45 -36.16
C LEU A 476 4.81 29.82 -37.55
N MET A 477 3.76 29.34 -38.21
CA MET A 477 3.81 28.69 -39.53
C MET A 477 3.01 29.45 -40.61
N ASN A 478 2.70 30.74 -40.38
CA ASN A 478 2.14 31.57 -41.45
C ASN A 478 3.16 31.75 -42.58
N ASP A 479 2.68 31.71 -43.83
CA ASP A 479 3.49 31.92 -45.04
C ASP A 479 4.30 33.24 -44.99
N ASP A 480 3.75 34.30 -44.39
CA ASP A 480 4.45 35.59 -44.19
C ASP A 480 5.72 35.50 -43.33
N VAL A 481 5.79 34.52 -42.42
CA VAL A 481 6.96 34.30 -41.54
C VAL A 481 7.95 33.35 -42.22
N ILE A 482 7.46 32.35 -42.95
CA ILE A 482 8.27 31.46 -43.79
C ILE A 482 9.02 32.27 -44.85
N ASP A 483 8.33 33.16 -45.57
CA ASP A 483 8.93 33.99 -46.63
C ASP A 483 10.03 34.92 -46.08
N LYS A 484 9.82 35.52 -44.90
CA LYS A 484 10.84 36.34 -44.22
C LYS A 484 12.04 35.52 -43.73
N LEU A 485 11.84 34.27 -43.34
CA LEU A 485 12.92 33.38 -42.88
C LEU A 485 13.75 32.85 -44.06
N VAL A 486 13.09 32.56 -45.18
CA VAL A 486 13.72 32.08 -46.42
C VAL A 486 14.56 33.18 -47.07
N GLU A 487 14.06 34.41 -47.17
CA GLU A 487 14.82 35.52 -47.78
C GLU A 487 16.08 35.89 -46.99
N THR A 488 16.01 35.90 -45.66
CA THR A 488 17.10 36.43 -44.82
C THR A 488 18.18 35.39 -44.48
N THR A 489 17.82 34.11 -44.45
CA THR A 489 18.75 33.03 -44.06
C THR A 489 19.39 32.35 -45.27
N TRP A 490 18.66 32.24 -46.39
CA TRP A 490 19.14 31.54 -47.58
C TRP A 490 20.25 32.32 -48.31
N GLY A 491 20.12 33.64 -48.43
CA GLY A 491 21.13 34.47 -49.10
C GLY A 491 22.51 34.42 -48.43
N ARG A 492 22.56 34.33 -47.10
CA ARG A 492 23.82 34.24 -46.33
C ARG A 492 24.45 32.85 -46.38
N LEU A 493 23.65 31.79 -46.37
CA LEU A 493 24.13 30.42 -46.48
C LEU A 493 24.64 30.11 -47.89
N TRP A 494 23.93 30.56 -48.93
CA TRP A 494 24.31 30.33 -50.32
C TRP A 494 25.60 31.08 -50.71
N SER A 495 25.78 32.30 -50.19
CA SER A 495 27.01 33.07 -50.35
C SER A 495 28.24 32.33 -49.78
N LYS A 496 28.11 31.72 -48.60
CA LYS A 496 29.19 30.95 -47.97
C LYS A 496 29.45 29.61 -48.66
N PHE A 497 28.41 28.98 -49.20
CA PHE A 497 28.54 27.73 -49.95
C PHE A 497 29.26 27.93 -51.30
N MET A 498 28.95 29.01 -52.02
CA MET A 498 29.64 29.34 -53.27
C MET A 498 31.13 29.67 -53.06
N SER A 499 31.50 30.28 -51.93
CA SER A 499 32.92 30.52 -51.60
C SER A 499 33.68 29.22 -51.29
N PHE A 500 33.01 28.21 -50.75
CA PHE A 500 33.59 26.89 -50.53
C PHE A 500 33.77 26.13 -51.86
N GLY A 501 32.82 26.26 -52.78
CA GLY A 501 32.90 25.68 -54.13
C GLY A 501 34.03 26.25 -54.99
N SER A 502 34.27 27.56 -54.96
CA SER A 502 35.37 28.17 -55.73
C SER A 502 36.76 27.84 -55.16
N ALA A 503 36.90 27.77 -53.82
CA ALA A 503 38.15 27.39 -53.18
C ALA A 503 38.52 25.92 -53.46
N SER A 504 37.56 25.01 -53.43
CA SER A 504 37.78 23.58 -53.72
C SER A 504 38.13 23.35 -55.20
N ALA A 505 37.49 24.07 -56.14
CA ALA A 505 37.84 24.01 -57.56
C ALA A 505 39.28 24.45 -57.84
N GLY A 506 39.79 25.46 -57.12
CA GLY A 506 41.18 25.91 -57.24
C GLY A 506 42.21 24.85 -56.81
N VAL A 507 41.94 24.15 -55.69
CA VAL A 507 42.80 23.06 -55.21
C VAL A 507 42.82 21.88 -56.20
N ILE A 508 41.66 21.52 -56.75
CA ILE A 508 41.57 20.45 -57.76
C ILE A 508 42.31 20.84 -59.05
N ALA A 509 42.22 22.10 -59.49
CA ALA A 509 42.95 22.58 -60.66
C ALA A 509 44.48 22.48 -60.47
N ILE A 510 45.00 22.82 -59.29
CA ILE A 510 46.43 22.70 -58.97
C ILE A 510 46.87 21.22 -58.98
N LEU A 511 46.07 20.32 -58.40
CA LEU A 511 46.36 18.88 -58.41
C LEU A 511 46.34 18.27 -59.82
N MET A 512 45.46 18.77 -60.69
CA MET A 512 45.42 18.37 -62.10
C MET A 512 46.66 18.83 -62.86
N ILE A 513 47.12 20.07 -62.64
CA ILE A 513 48.35 20.61 -63.25
C ILE A 513 49.57 19.78 -62.79
N LEU A 514 49.67 19.44 -61.51
CA LEU A 514 50.75 18.58 -60.99
C LEU A 514 50.74 17.18 -61.62
N HIS A 515 49.58 16.59 -61.84
CA HIS A 515 49.46 15.30 -62.54
C HIS A 515 49.87 15.37 -64.01
N ILE A 516 49.53 16.46 -64.70
CA ILE A 516 49.95 16.68 -66.10
C ILE A 516 51.47 16.83 -66.19
N ILE A 517 52.09 17.56 -65.26
CA ILE A 517 53.55 17.72 -65.20
C ILE A 517 54.22 16.35 -64.96
N LYS A 518 53.71 15.56 -64.01
CA LYS A 518 54.22 14.20 -63.76
C LYS A 518 54.16 13.34 -65.02
N LEU A 519 53.03 13.37 -65.73
CA LEU A 519 52.83 12.60 -66.96
C LEU A 519 53.79 13.05 -68.09
N ALA A 520 54.04 14.36 -68.22
CA ALA A 520 55.01 14.87 -69.19
C ALA A 520 56.44 14.39 -68.88
N VAL A 521 56.83 14.38 -67.60
CA VAL A 521 58.14 13.86 -67.16
C VAL A 521 58.27 12.37 -67.45
N ASP A 522 57.23 11.57 -67.15
CA ASP A 522 57.22 10.13 -67.41
C ASP A 522 57.33 9.83 -68.92
N VAL A 523 56.64 10.59 -69.77
CA VAL A 523 56.74 10.45 -71.24
C VAL A 523 58.14 10.80 -71.76
N ILE A 524 58.77 11.85 -71.22
CA ILE A 524 60.14 12.24 -71.61
C ILE A 524 61.14 11.17 -71.18
N LEU A 525 61.08 10.68 -69.94
CA LEU A 525 61.96 9.63 -69.43
C LEU A 525 61.79 8.32 -70.21
N ASN A 526 60.55 7.92 -70.48
CA ASN A 526 60.24 6.74 -71.29
C ASN A 526 60.68 6.91 -72.74
N GLY A 527 60.53 8.11 -73.32
CA GLY A 527 61.01 8.42 -74.66
C GLY A 527 62.54 8.32 -74.76
N VAL A 528 63.28 8.83 -73.78
CA VAL A 528 64.75 8.71 -73.73
C VAL A 528 65.20 7.25 -73.56
N ALA A 529 64.52 6.48 -72.70
CA ALA A 529 64.82 5.07 -72.49
C ALA A 529 64.55 4.23 -73.76
N LEU A 530 63.46 4.51 -74.48
CA LEU A 530 63.10 3.78 -75.70
C LEU A 530 63.97 4.20 -76.90
N HIS A 531 64.38 5.47 -76.99
CA HIS A 531 65.32 5.94 -78.01
C HIS A 531 66.70 5.29 -77.87
N ARG A 532 67.16 5.02 -76.64
CA ARG A 532 68.42 4.28 -76.40
C ARG A 532 68.35 2.81 -76.79
N ALA A 533 67.16 2.18 -76.71
CA ALA A 533 66.99 0.75 -76.97
C ALA A 533 66.73 0.42 -78.46
N TYR A 534 65.98 1.24 -79.19
CA TYR A 534 65.49 0.90 -80.54
C TYR A 534 65.79 1.95 -81.63
N GLY A 535 66.43 3.08 -81.30
CA GLY A 535 66.69 4.16 -82.26
C GLY A 535 65.40 4.83 -82.80
N TRP A 536 65.51 5.62 -83.87
CA TRP A 536 64.38 6.40 -84.41
C TRP A 536 63.40 5.49 -85.17
N SER A 537 62.28 5.14 -84.53
CA SER A 537 61.36 4.09 -84.97
C SER A 537 59.91 4.40 -84.56
N MET A 538 58.92 3.81 -85.26
CA MET A 538 57.48 3.91 -84.98
C MET A 538 57.08 3.50 -83.53
N HIS A 539 57.98 2.87 -82.78
CA HIS A 539 57.76 2.41 -81.41
C HIS A 539 57.74 3.55 -80.38
N MET A 540 58.15 4.77 -80.75
CA MET A 540 58.11 5.97 -79.90
C MET A 540 56.71 6.31 -79.35
N PHE A 541 55.64 5.93 -80.04
CA PHE A 541 54.26 6.11 -79.55
C PHE A 541 53.95 5.29 -78.29
N ALA A 542 54.74 4.24 -78.00
CA ALA A 542 54.59 3.44 -76.79
C ALA A 542 55.02 4.20 -75.51
N ALA A 543 55.76 5.31 -75.62
CA ALA A 543 56.17 6.11 -74.47
C ALA A 543 54.98 6.80 -73.76
N CYS A 544 53.86 7.00 -74.46
CA CYS A 544 52.62 7.56 -73.89
C CYS A 544 51.81 6.56 -73.07
N LEU A 545 52.09 5.26 -73.17
CA LEU A 545 51.42 4.20 -72.42
C LEU A 545 52.44 3.47 -71.55
N GLY A 546 52.53 3.86 -70.27
CA GLY A 546 53.55 3.35 -69.34
C GLY A 546 53.59 1.81 -69.21
N SER A 547 52.47 1.13 -69.40
CA SER A 547 52.38 -0.33 -69.40
C SER A 547 52.92 -0.99 -70.67
N LEU A 548 52.78 -0.33 -71.84
CA LEU A 548 53.27 -0.85 -73.13
C LEU A 548 54.81 -0.75 -73.23
N MET A 549 55.39 0.28 -72.60
CA MET A 549 56.84 0.49 -72.52
C MET A 549 57.55 -0.62 -71.75
N HIS A 550 57.04 -1.02 -70.58
CA HIS A 550 57.64 -2.10 -69.78
C HIS A 550 57.69 -3.44 -70.54
N LEU A 551 56.70 -3.69 -71.41
CA LEU A 551 56.62 -4.89 -72.22
C LEU A 551 57.63 -4.87 -73.38
N LEU A 552 57.84 -3.72 -74.03
CA LEU A 552 58.78 -3.56 -75.14
C LEU A 552 60.26 -3.56 -74.69
N VAL A 553 60.58 -2.98 -73.53
CA VAL A 553 61.96 -3.02 -72.99
C VAL A 553 62.36 -4.43 -72.58
N ASN A 554 61.44 -5.22 -72.03
CA ASN A 554 61.71 -6.63 -71.70
C ASN A 554 61.81 -7.51 -72.96
N ALA A 555 61.04 -7.23 -74.01
CA ALA A 555 61.17 -7.93 -75.29
C ALA A 555 62.50 -7.65 -76.00
N GLY A 556 63.05 -6.43 -75.86
CA GLY A 556 64.37 -6.09 -76.41
C GLY A 556 65.55 -6.76 -75.71
N ARG A 557 65.44 -7.05 -74.40
CA ARG A 557 66.47 -7.76 -73.64
C ARG A 557 66.53 -9.27 -73.93
N TYR A 558 65.56 -9.84 -74.65
CA TYR A 558 65.53 -11.28 -74.97
C TYR A 558 66.39 -11.67 -76.18
N ASN A 559 66.88 -10.69 -76.97
CA ASN A 559 67.66 -10.94 -78.19
C ASN A 559 69.19 -11.01 -77.97
N GLU A 560 69.68 -10.80 -76.75
CA GLU A 560 71.10 -11.00 -76.40
C GLU A 560 71.20 -12.06 -75.28
N ALA A 561 71.62 -13.26 -75.66
CA ALA A 561 72.15 -14.29 -74.77
C ALA A 561 73.43 -14.83 -75.46
N PRO A 562 74.48 -15.29 -74.74
CA PRO A 562 74.33 -16.51 -73.93
C PRO A 562 75.27 -16.70 -72.70
N ASN A 563 75.00 -17.83 -72.02
CA ASN A 563 75.89 -18.75 -71.27
C ASN A 563 75.86 -18.80 -69.72
N GLN A 564 75.19 -19.86 -69.25
CA GLN A 564 75.72 -21.02 -68.49
C GLN A 564 75.60 -21.09 -66.96
N GLU A 565 74.91 -22.17 -66.53
CA GLU A 565 74.97 -22.99 -65.28
C GLU A 565 74.88 -22.26 -63.91
N ASP A 566 74.09 -22.67 -62.93
CA ASP A 566 73.91 -24.04 -62.45
C ASP A 566 72.63 -24.20 -61.59
N ALA A 567 72.22 -25.46 -61.41
CA ALA A 567 71.04 -25.99 -60.72
C ALA A 567 70.90 -25.51 -59.24
N THR A 568 69.72 -25.50 -58.61
CA THR A 568 69.06 -26.70 -58.04
C THR A 568 67.67 -26.34 -57.46
N GLU A 569 66.64 -27.14 -57.85
CA GLU A 569 65.46 -27.71 -57.14
C GLU A 569 65.03 -27.16 -55.75
N MET A 570 63.79 -27.18 -55.24
CA MET A 570 62.40 -27.65 -55.54
C MET A 570 61.52 -26.95 -54.45
N ILE A 571 60.39 -26.25 -54.71
CA ILE A 571 58.96 -26.69 -54.79
C ILE A 571 58.44 -27.37 -53.47
N PRO A 572 57.20 -27.16 -52.92
CA PRO A 572 56.32 -25.96 -52.78
C PRO A 572 55.24 -26.03 -51.61
N ILE A 573 54.21 -25.18 -51.67
CA ILE A 573 52.76 -25.36 -51.30
C ILE A 573 52.25 -25.33 -49.82
N ASN A 574 51.40 -24.31 -49.60
CA ASN A 574 50.10 -24.16 -48.89
C ASN A 574 49.84 -24.15 -47.37
N GLU A 575 49.02 -23.12 -47.06
CA GLU A 575 47.76 -23.07 -46.29
C GLU A 575 47.69 -23.10 -44.75
N GLN A 576 47.36 -21.90 -44.23
CA GLN A 576 46.23 -21.57 -43.32
C GLN A 576 46.40 -21.80 -41.78
N PRO A 577 45.55 -21.23 -40.90
CA PRO A 577 45.54 -19.82 -40.46
C PRO A 577 45.60 -19.59 -38.91
N THR A 578 45.84 -18.32 -38.51
CA THR A 578 45.55 -17.63 -37.20
C THR A 578 46.33 -18.07 -35.94
N PRO A 579 46.48 -17.28 -34.85
CA PRO A 579 45.97 -15.92 -34.55
C PRO A 579 46.99 -14.93 -33.93
N ALA A 580 46.66 -13.63 -33.93
CA ALA A 580 47.37 -12.59 -33.17
C ALA A 580 46.49 -12.05 -32.05
N ALA A 581 46.98 -12.14 -30.81
CA ALA A 581 46.53 -11.35 -29.66
C ALA A 581 47.20 -9.96 -29.69
N PRO A 582 46.53 -8.89 -29.25
CA PRO A 582 47.22 -7.64 -28.94
C PRO A 582 47.40 -7.46 -27.43
N ILE A 583 48.64 -7.10 -27.08
CA ILE A 583 49.05 -6.52 -25.79
C ILE A 583 48.79 -5.01 -25.86
N SER A 584 48.08 -4.51 -24.86
CA SER A 584 47.84 -3.09 -24.59
C SER A 584 48.99 -2.50 -23.77
N THR A 585 49.48 -1.30 -24.13
CA THR A 585 49.89 -0.25 -23.17
C THR A 585 50.30 1.05 -23.89
N SER A 586 49.62 2.15 -23.58
CA SER A 586 50.23 3.47 -23.33
C SER A 586 49.21 4.32 -22.57
N THR A 587 49.39 4.60 -21.26
CA THR A 587 49.94 5.87 -20.70
C THR A 587 49.46 7.12 -21.48
N ALA A 588 48.51 7.89 -20.95
CA ALA A 588 48.60 8.90 -19.88
C ALA A 588 49.14 10.26 -20.39
N VAL A 589 48.39 11.33 -20.08
CA VAL A 589 48.82 12.61 -19.45
C VAL A 589 47.83 13.75 -19.76
N GLN A 590 47.41 14.45 -18.69
CA GLN A 590 46.60 15.69 -18.66
C GLN A 590 47.39 16.91 -19.20
N PRO A 591 46.79 18.11 -19.39
CA PRO A 591 46.59 19.11 -18.30
C PRO A 591 45.20 19.81 -18.39
N ALA A 592 44.54 20.30 -17.34
CA ALA A 592 44.84 21.28 -16.29
C ALA A 592 44.44 22.74 -16.63
N GLN A 593 43.54 23.28 -15.78
CA GLN A 593 43.26 24.69 -15.41
C GLN A 593 42.59 25.62 -16.46
N ASP A 594 41.77 26.62 -16.14
CA ASP A 594 41.51 27.37 -14.90
C ASP A 594 40.13 28.10 -14.99
N LYS A 595 39.54 28.41 -13.82
CA LYS A 595 38.74 29.61 -13.40
C LYS A 595 37.89 30.39 -14.45
N THR A 596 36.69 30.92 -14.19
CA THR A 596 36.20 31.76 -13.07
C THR A 596 34.74 32.19 -13.34
N PHE A 597 33.92 32.26 -12.27
CA PHE A 597 32.96 33.32 -11.89
C PHE A 597 31.77 33.82 -12.75
N PHE A 598 30.61 33.84 -12.05
CA PHE A 598 29.60 34.91 -11.82
C PHE A 598 28.16 34.76 -12.37
N LYS A 599 27.21 34.81 -11.39
CA LYS A 599 25.91 35.50 -11.34
C LYS A 599 24.93 35.35 -12.52
N ILE A 600 23.72 34.84 -12.24
CA ILE A 600 22.52 35.58 -11.77
C ILE A 600 21.74 34.68 -10.82
#